data_AF-A0A178JAZ6-F1
#
_entry.id   AF-A0A178JAZ6-F1
#
_cell.length_a   1.000
_cell.length_b   1.000
_cell.length_c   1.000
_cell.angle_alpha   90.00
_cell.angle_beta   90.00
_cell.angle_gamma   90.00
#
_symmetry.space_group_name_H-M   'P 1'
#
loop_
_entity.id
_entity.type
_entity.pdbx_description
1 polymer ?
#
loop_
_entity_poly.entity_id
_entity_poly.type
_entity_poly.pdbx_seq_one_letter_code
_entity_poly.pdbx_strand_id
1 'polypeptide(L)'
;MSYIIPPPIKIEFPEQVALSDSIGGSRTDVAASELAVKLLADQMRALGMTNLLINPRGKINQANESDGVIAADDYFCDGWKAGANGAQVYRLADGGFDLRSGSIVQLIPNDLEALRLVRTNLDVISGSPVMKVNGAAEKAVAGAGEYIEIEVSGDNSKFTRLVAAESTTKPLYQQMSDELAPCEQFYRREQRSISDYANNGKVLFSYGLKGVSFPRMTKTPAVEIVRVNAYNIGSGFEITDKCSVVAVYQESFLLKVYHTADLCSSYDWIEYIVDARP
;
A
#
# COMPACT_ATOMS: atom_id res chain seq x y z
N MET A 1 -48.60 4.00 24.60
CA MET A 1 -48.03 4.59 23.37
C MET A 1 -47.89 3.47 22.36
N SER A 2 -48.72 3.46 21.31
CA SER A 2 -48.80 2.35 20.35
C SER A 2 -47.63 2.44 19.36
N TYR A 3 -46.85 1.36 19.27
CA TYR A 3 -45.82 1.20 18.25
C TYR A 3 -46.47 0.97 16.88
N ILE A 4 -46.22 1.89 15.95
CA ILE A 4 -46.58 1.74 14.53
C ILE A 4 -45.54 0.80 13.93
N ILE A 5 -45.94 -0.44 13.67
CA ILE A 5 -45.14 -1.40 12.91
C ILE A 5 -45.25 -0.98 11.43
N PRO A 6 -44.14 -0.69 10.73
CA PRO A 6 -44.20 -0.38 9.31
C PRO A 6 -44.71 -1.59 8.53
N PRO A 7 -45.49 -1.38 7.46
CA PRO A 7 -46.09 -2.46 6.69
C PRO A 7 -45.01 -3.33 6.03
N PRO A 8 -45.29 -4.63 5.80
CA PRO A 8 -44.33 -5.55 5.18
C PRO A 8 -43.95 -5.08 3.78
N ILE A 9 -42.65 -5.05 3.47
CA ILE A 9 -42.16 -4.87 2.11
C ILE A 9 -42.47 -6.15 1.34
N LYS A 10 -43.38 -6.05 0.37
CA LYS A 10 -43.63 -7.11 -0.61
C LYS A 10 -42.47 -7.11 -1.61
N ILE A 11 -41.58 -8.10 -1.48
CA ILE A 11 -40.61 -8.42 -2.54
C ILE A 11 -41.34 -9.34 -3.52
N GLU A 12 -41.84 -8.76 -4.61
CA GLU A 12 -42.42 -9.53 -5.70
C GLU A 12 -41.28 -10.11 -6.53
N PHE A 13 -41.01 -11.40 -6.32
CA PHE A 13 -40.17 -12.15 -7.23
C PHE A 13 -40.96 -12.33 -8.53
N PRO A 14 -40.39 -11.99 -9.70
CA PRO A 14 -41.01 -12.37 -10.96
C PRO A 14 -41.22 -13.88 -10.98
N GLU A 15 -42.40 -14.30 -11.45
CA GLU A 15 -42.89 -15.67 -11.42
C GLU A 15 -41.83 -16.71 -11.80
N GLN A 16 -41.68 -17.71 -10.92
CA GLN A 16 -41.05 -19.01 -11.14
C GLN A 16 -39.67 -18.99 -11.82
N VAL A 17 -38.62 -18.83 -11.01
CA VAL A 17 -37.36 -19.53 -11.28
C VAL A 17 -37.60 -21.00 -10.95
N ALA A 18 -38.15 -21.75 -11.90
CA ALA A 18 -38.13 -23.20 -11.86
C ALA A 18 -36.66 -23.63 -11.96
N LEU A 19 -36.06 -23.99 -10.82
CA LEU A 19 -34.85 -24.82 -10.80
C LEU A 19 -35.26 -26.20 -11.34
N SER A 20 -35.28 -26.34 -12.66
CA SER A 20 -35.52 -27.63 -13.31
C SER A 20 -34.20 -28.39 -13.38
N ASP A 21 -34.20 -29.63 -12.90
CA ASP A 21 -33.10 -30.60 -13.00
C ASP A 21 -32.83 -31.10 -14.44
N SER A 22 -33.13 -30.29 -15.45
CA SER A 22 -32.87 -30.61 -16.85
C SER A 22 -31.88 -29.62 -17.45
N ILE A 23 -30.70 -30.12 -17.83
CA ILE A 23 -29.78 -29.43 -18.73
C ILE A 23 -30.42 -29.52 -20.13
N GLY A 24 -31.37 -28.63 -20.38
CA GLY A 24 -32.11 -28.50 -21.64
C GLY A 24 -32.39 -27.04 -22.00
N GLY A 25 -31.54 -26.11 -21.54
CA GLY A 25 -31.76 -24.67 -21.63
C GLY A 25 -31.95 -24.19 -23.07
N SER A 26 -33.06 -23.47 -23.28
CA SER A 26 -33.35 -22.76 -24.52
C SER A 26 -32.50 -21.49 -24.61
N ARG A 27 -32.27 -20.93 -25.82
CA ARG A 27 -31.42 -19.75 -26.03
C ARG A 27 -31.79 -18.53 -25.15
N THR A 28 -33.03 -18.45 -24.67
CA THR A 28 -33.54 -17.39 -23.80
C THR A 28 -33.00 -17.49 -22.36
N ASP A 29 -32.72 -18.69 -21.84
CA ASP A 29 -32.20 -18.89 -20.48
C ASP A 29 -30.72 -18.51 -20.37
N VAL A 30 -29.97 -18.72 -21.46
CA VAL A 30 -28.59 -18.27 -21.61
C VAL A 30 -28.53 -16.75 -21.71
N ALA A 31 -29.43 -16.12 -22.46
CA ALA A 31 -29.49 -14.67 -22.60
C ALA A 31 -29.85 -13.96 -21.28
N ALA A 32 -30.74 -14.52 -20.47
CA ALA A 32 -31.06 -13.99 -19.14
C ALA A 32 -29.86 -14.11 -18.17
N SER A 33 -29.11 -15.22 -18.24
CA SER A 33 -27.91 -15.44 -17.44
C SER A 33 -26.76 -14.52 -17.87
N GLU A 34 -26.55 -14.33 -19.17
CA GLU A 34 -25.55 -13.40 -19.71
C GLU A 34 -25.89 -11.94 -19.38
N LEU A 35 -27.17 -11.56 -19.45
CA LEU A 35 -27.61 -10.23 -19.05
C LEU A 35 -27.40 -10.00 -17.56
N ALA A 36 -27.70 -11.00 -16.71
CA ALA A 36 -27.47 -10.91 -15.26
C ALA A 36 -25.97 -10.84 -14.92
N VAL A 37 -25.13 -11.62 -15.59
CA VAL A 37 -23.66 -11.56 -15.43
C VAL A 37 -23.12 -10.22 -15.91
N LYS A 38 -23.63 -9.68 -17.02
CA LYS A 38 -23.26 -8.35 -17.51
C LYS A 38 -23.72 -7.24 -16.57
N LEU A 39 -24.94 -7.32 -16.04
CA LEU A 39 -25.46 -6.36 -15.07
C LEU A 39 -24.67 -6.39 -13.76
N LEU A 40 -24.29 -7.59 -13.32
CA LEU A 40 -23.42 -7.80 -12.16
C LEU A 40 -22.01 -7.25 -12.44
N ALA A 41 -21.43 -7.52 -13.60
CA ALA A 41 -20.12 -7.00 -13.99
C ALA A 41 -20.11 -5.47 -14.15
N ASP A 42 -21.19 -4.89 -14.68
CA ASP A 42 -21.34 -3.45 -14.82
C ASP A 42 -21.65 -2.78 -13.47
N GLN A 43 -22.39 -3.44 -12.57
CA GLN A 43 -22.52 -3.02 -11.17
C GLN A 43 -21.18 -3.12 -10.44
N MET A 44 -20.42 -4.19 -10.63
CA MET A 44 -19.08 -4.35 -10.04
C MET A 44 -18.10 -3.31 -10.58
N ARG A 45 -18.15 -2.95 -11.86
CA ARG A 45 -17.39 -1.82 -12.42
C ARG A 45 -17.83 -0.48 -11.84
N ALA A 46 -19.14 -0.26 -11.64
CA ALA A 46 -19.67 0.98 -11.06
C ALA A 46 -19.36 1.15 -9.55
N LEU A 47 -19.09 0.05 -8.84
CA LEU A 47 -18.86 0.03 -7.39
C LEU A 47 -17.43 0.42 -6.95
N GLY A 48 -16.49 0.65 -7.88
CA GLY A 48 -15.11 1.00 -7.53
C GLY A 48 -14.43 -0.13 -6.75
N MET A 49 -14.08 -1.21 -7.44
CA MET A 49 -13.64 -2.48 -6.82
C MET A 49 -12.25 -2.41 -6.16
N THR A 50 -11.41 -1.46 -6.56
CA THR A 50 -10.03 -1.39 -6.06
C THR A 50 -9.91 -0.17 -5.15
N ASN A 51 -9.58 -0.43 -3.89
CA ASN A 51 -9.21 0.62 -2.97
C ASN A 51 -7.91 1.27 -3.47
N LEU A 52 -7.97 2.56 -3.77
CA LEU A 52 -6.82 3.36 -4.14
C LEU A 52 -5.88 3.57 -2.95
N LEU A 53 -6.40 3.45 -1.72
CA LEU A 53 -5.58 3.58 -0.53
C LEU A 53 -4.61 2.41 -0.39
N ILE A 54 -3.38 2.75 -0.01
CA ILE A 54 -2.39 1.78 0.45
C ILE A 54 -2.46 1.67 1.97
N ASN A 55 -2.20 0.46 2.50
CA ASN A 55 -2.27 0.20 3.93
C ASN A 55 -3.52 0.81 4.62
N PRO A 56 -4.75 0.64 4.08
CA PRO A 56 -5.94 1.32 4.59
C PRO A 56 -6.29 0.95 6.03
N ARG A 57 -5.68 -0.12 6.56
CA ARG A 57 -5.84 -0.58 7.95
C ARG A 57 -4.73 -0.08 8.88
N GLY A 58 -3.68 0.55 8.35
CA GLY A 58 -2.51 0.99 9.10
C GLY A 58 -1.68 -0.15 9.70
N LYS A 59 -1.79 -1.38 9.20
CA LYS A 59 -1.13 -2.57 9.78
C LYS A 59 0.33 -2.74 9.35
N ILE A 60 0.70 -2.18 8.20
CA ILE A 60 2.05 -2.31 7.65
C ILE A 60 2.90 -1.15 8.19
N ASN A 61 4.10 -1.48 8.69
CA ASN A 61 5.04 -0.54 9.28
C ASN A 61 6.49 -0.99 9.10
N GLN A 62 6.94 -1.03 7.85
CA GLN A 62 8.28 -1.50 7.48
C GLN A 62 9.38 -0.59 8.06
N ALA A 63 9.11 0.71 8.17
CA ALA A 63 10.02 1.70 8.75
C ALA A 63 10.07 1.65 10.29
N ASN A 64 9.20 0.86 10.93
CA ASN A 64 9.04 0.79 12.38
C ASN A 64 8.79 2.18 13.02
N GLU A 65 7.94 2.97 12.38
CA GLU A 65 7.53 4.29 12.85
C GLU A 65 6.61 4.18 14.05
N SER A 66 6.71 5.16 14.95
CA SER A 66 5.92 5.22 16.18
C SER A 66 4.58 5.92 15.97
N ASP A 67 3.59 5.48 16.72
CA ASP A 67 2.34 6.22 16.93
C ASP A 67 2.51 7.31 18.00
N GLY A 68 1.47 8.10 18.23
CA GLY A 68 1.43 9.14 19.25
C GLY A 68 1.30 10.52 18.63
N VAL A 69 2.09 11.47 19.12
CA VAL A 69 2.13 12.84 18.58
C VAL A 69 3.14 12.86 17.43
N ILE A 70 2.64 13.10 16.23
CA ILE A 70 3.38 13.07 14.96
C ILE A 70 3.45 14.51 14.44
N ALA A 71 4.66 14.96 14.09
CA ALA A 71 4.85 16.30 13.54
C ALA A 71 4.23 16.40 12.14
N ALA A 72 4.00 17.62 11.68
CA ALA A 72 3.45 17.84 10.34
C ALA A 72 4.32 17.15 9.28
N ASP A 73 3.66 16.47 8.34
CA ASP A 73 4.28 15.71 7.24
C ASP A 73 5.11 14.48 7.62
N ASP A 74 5.29 14.17 8.91
CA ASP A 74 5.97 12.96 9.35
C ASP A 74 5.09 11.72 9.17
N TYR A 75 5.70 10.64 8.69
CA TYR A 75 5.07 9.33 8.56
C TYR A 75 5.00 8.60 9.92
N PHE A 76 3.92 7.86 10.14
CA PHE A 76 3.72 7.02 11.32
C PHE A 76 3.43 5.55 10.99
N CYS A 77 3.12 5.27 9.72
CA CYS A 77 3.18 3.95 9.12
C CYS A 77 3.21 4.05 7.59
N ASP A 78 3.42 2.92 6.90
CA ASP A 78 3.51 2.89 5.43
C ASP A 78 2.30 3.56 4.78
N GLY A 79 2.57 4.59 3.99
CA GLY A 79 1.58 5.34 3.22
C GLY A 79 0.78 6.39 3.99
N TRP A 80 0.95 6.51 5.31
CA TRP A 80 0.23 7.51 6.10
C TRP A 80 1.18 8.45 6.83
N LYS A 81 0.93 9.74 6.66
CA LYS A 81 1.61 10.83 7.36
C LYS A 81 0.63 11.72 8.09
N ALA A 82 1.12 12.48 9.06
CA ALA A 82 0.32 13.53 9.65
C ALA A 82 0.09 14.69 8.64
N GLY A 83 -1.07 15.33 8.73
CA GLY A 83 -1.39 16.50 7.93
C GLY A 83 -0.56 17.72 8.30
N ALA A 84 -0.82 18.85 7.62
CA ALA A 84 -0.02 20.08 7.72
C ALA A 84 0.10 20.68 9.13
N ASN A 85 -0.79 20.31 10.06
CA ASN A 85 -0.78 20.76 11.45
C ASN A 85 -0.29 19.69 12.45
N GLY A 86 0.25 18.57 11.95
CA GLY A 86 0.56 17.40 12.75
C GLY A 86 -0.70 16.59 13.12
N ALA A 87 -0.48 15.50 13.86
CA ALA A 87 -1.53 14.62 14.31
C ALA A 87 -1.20 14.01 15.67
N GLN A 88 -2.23 13.67 16.45
CA GLN A 88 -2.09 12.66 17.49
C GLN A 88 -2.89 11.44 17.09
N VAL A 89 -2.22 10.36 16.69
CA VAL A 89 -2.87 9.17 16.11
C VAL A 89 -2.28 7.89 16.67
N TYR A 90 -3.14 6.89 16.87
CA TYR A 90 -2.75 5.54 17.26
C TYR A 90 -3.40 4.51 16.33
N ARG A 91 -2.64 3.50 15.91
CA ARG A 91 -3.18 2.38 15.12
C ARG A 91 -3.96 1.43 16.00
N LEU A 92 -5.07 0.91 15.46
CA LEU A 92 -5.88 -0.10 16.14
C LEU A 92 -5.38 -1.51 15.79
N ALA A 93 -5.38 -2.43 16.77
CA ALA A 93 -4.94 -3.81 16.58
C ALA A 93 -5.73 -4.56 15.46
N ASP A 94 -7.04 -4.31 15.39
CA ASP A 94 -7.91 -4.89 14.37
C ASP A 94 -7.86 -4.15 13.02
N GLY A 95 -7.12 -3.06 12.95
CA GLY A 95 -6.98 -2.17 11.81
C GLY A 95 -7.87 -0.93 11.92
N GLY A 96 -7.37 0.17 11.37
CA GLY A 96 -7.95 1.50 11.52
C GLY A 96 -7.16 2.38 12.48
N PHE A 97 -7.72 3.53 12.81
CA PHE A 97 -7.01 4.60 13.51
C PHE A 97 -7.86 5.19 14.64
N ASP A 98 -7.19 5.57 15.73
CA ASP A 98 -7.69 6.42 16.81
C ASP A 98 -7.03 7.79 16.68
N LEU A 99 -7.74 8.73 16.05
CA LEU A 99 -7.29 10.09 15.81
C LEU A 99 -7.75 10.99 16.96
N ARG A 100 -6.82 11.43 17.79
CA ARG A 100 -7.09 12.29 18.95
C ARG A 100 -7.11 13.77 18.59
N SER A 101 -6.22 14.20 17.70
CA SER A 101 -6.20 15.57 17.20
C SER A 101 -5.55 15.66 15.81
N GLY A 102 -5.92 16.68 15.03
CA GLY A 102 -5.27 17.00 13.76
C GLY A 102 -5.85 16.21 12.59
N SER A 103 -5.00 15.82 11.63
CA SER A 103 -5.42 15.00 10.49
C SER A 103 -4.33 14.04 10.04
N ILE A 104 -4.73 12.95 9.40
CA ILE A 104 -3.82 12.04 8.70
C ILE A 104 -4.05 12.15 7.20
N VAL A 105 -2.98 12.03 6.44
CA VAL A 105 -2.96 12.22 5.00
C VAL A 105 -2.29 11.03 4.33
N GLN A 106 -2.84 10.62 3.20
CA GLN A 106 -2.21 9.72 2.26
C GLN A 106 -2.18 10.38 0.88
N LEU A 107 -1.01 10.37 0.25
CA LEU A 107 -0.80 10.85 -1.11
C LEU A 107 -0.74 9.63 -2.04
N ILE A 108 -1.75 9.50 -2.90
CA ILE A 108 -1.88 8.36 -3.82
C ILE A 108 -1.41 8.81 -5.20
N PRO A 109 -0.50 8.09 -5.88
CA PRO A 109 -0.16 8.35 -7.27
C PRO A 109 -1.42 8.46 -8.13
N ASN A 110 -1.51 9.53 -8.91
CA ASN A 110 -2.69 9.82 -9.71
C ASN A 110 -2.56 9.22 -11.12
N ASP A 111 -2.94 7.96 -11.24
CA ASP A 111 -3.04 7.26 -12.53
C ASP A 111 -4.42 7.40 -13.18
N LEU A 112 -5.30 8.25 -12.62
CA LEU A 112 -6.66 8.45 -13.12
C LEU A 112 -6.73 9.61 -14.12
N GLU A 113 -7.68 9.55 -15.05
CA GLU A 113 -7.98 10.71 -15.89
C GLU A 113 -8.52 11.86 -15.02
N ALA A 114 -8.13 13.10 -15.31
CA ALA A 114 -8.36 14.24 -14.41
C ALA A 114 -9.83 14.49 -14.00
N LEU A 115 -10.80 14.08 -14.84
CA LEU A 115 -12.23 14.25 -14.59
C LEU A 115 -12.88 13.06 -13.88
N ARG A 116 -12.14 12.00 -13.56
CA ARG A 116 -12.68 10.85 -12.82
C ARG A 116 -13.05 11.26 -11.41
N LEU A 117 -14.23 10.82 -10.98
CA LEU A 117 -14.73 11.10 -9.64
C LEU A 117 -14.18 10.06 -8.67
N VAL A 118 -13.44 10.54 -7.67
CA VAL A 118 -13.00 9.75 -6.54
C VAL A 118 -13.96 9.98 -5.38
N ARG A 119 -14.39 8.90 -4.75
CA ARG A 119 -15.24 8.91 -3.57
C ARG A 119 -14.59 8.16 -2.44
N THR A 120 -14.96 8.54 -1.22
CA THR A 120 -14.42 7.94 -0.02
C THR A 120 -15.49 7.38 0.90
N ASN A 121 -15.10 6.43 1.71
CA ASN A 121 -15.92 5.86 2.77
C ASN A 121 -15.03 5.33 3.90
N LEU A 122 -15.59 5.23 5.09
CA LEU A 122 -14.99 4.60 6.26
C LEU A 122 -16.11 4.12 7.19
N ASP A 123 -15.77 3.16 8.04
CA ASP A 123 -16.64 2.73 9.13
C ASP A 123 -16.27 3.51 10.40
N VAL A 124 -17.22 4.25 10.96
CA VAL A 124 -17.04 5.00 12.22
C VAL A 124 -17.30 4.07 13.40
N ILE A 125 -16.31 3.95 14.29
CA ILE A 125 -16.47 3.26 15.57
C ILE A 125 -16.95 4.27 16.63
N SER A 126 -16.35 5.46 16.66
CA SER A 126 -16.77 6.57 17.53
C SER A 126 -16.31 7.92 16.98
N GLY A 127 -16.93 9.01 17.42
CA GLY A 127 -16.61 10.37 16.97
C GLY A 127 -17.28 10.72 15.63
N SER A 128 -16.72 11.72 14.95
CA SER A 128 -17.25 12.27 13.70
C SER A 128 -16.13 12.53 12.69
N PRO A 129 -15.38 11.49 12.28
CA PRO A 129 -14.30 11.68 11.31
C PRO A 129 -14.87 12.06 9.93
N VAL A 130 -14.13 12.91 9.22
CA VAL A 130 -14.44 13.35 7.86
C VAL A 130 -13.27 12.97 6.97
N MET A 131 -13.59 12.27 5.89
CA MET A 131 -12.63 11.92 4.84
C MET A 131 -12.82 12.87 3.65
N LYS A 132 -11.72 13.44 3.19
CA LYS A 132 -11.69 14.39 2.08
C LYS A 132 -10.83 13.86 0.94
N VAL A 133 -11.18 14.26 -0.27
CA VAL A 133 -10.40 14.06 -1.49
C VAL A 133 -10.01 15.43 -2.00
N ASN A 134 -8.72 15.72 -2.15
CA ASN A 134 -8.22 17.01 -2.63
C ASN A 134 -8.87 18.20 -1.88
N GLY A 135 -9.00 18.08 -0.56
CA GLY A 135 -9.64 19.08 0.31
C GLY A 135 -11.17 19.11 0.30
N ALA A 136 -11.86 18.40 -0.60
CA ALA A 136 -13.33 18.34 -0.64
C ALA A 136 -13.87 17.10 0.09
N ALA A 137 -14.88 17.28 0.93
CA ALA A 137 -15.45 16.18 1.73
C ALA A 137 -16.14 15.12 0.85
N GLU A 138 -15.89 13.85 1.19
CA GLU A 138 -16.49 12.62 0.63
C GLU A 138 -16.23 12.33 -0.85
N LYS A 139 -16.10 13.36 -1.70
CA LYS A 139 -15.92 13.21 -3.15
C LYS A 139 -15.22 14.41 -3.77
N ALA A 140 -14.36 14.14 -4.75
CA ALA A 140 -13.79 15.14 -5.64
C ALA A 140 -13.40 14.50 -6.96
N VAL A 141 -13.17 15.33 -7.98
CA VAL A 141 -12.45 14.86 -9.17
C VAL A 141 -10.99 14.57 -8.80
N ALA A 142 -10.39 13.58 -9.46
CA ALA A 142 -8.98 13.22 -9.28
C ALA A 142 -8.05 14.41 -9.52
N GLY A 143 -8.39 15.25 -10.52
CA GLY A 143 -7.61 16.42 -10.90
C GLY A 143 -6.37 16.05 -11.72
N ALA A 144 -5.56 17.05 -12.06
CA ALA A 144 -4.36 16.88 -12.89
C ALA A 144 -3.05 16.84 -12.08
N GLY A 145 -3.15 16.79 -10.74
CA GLY A 145 -1.97 16.69 -9.87
C GLY A 145 -1.31 15.31 -9.97
N GLU A 146 -0.03 15.24 -9.61
CA GLU A 146 0.73 13.98 -9.54
C GLU A 146 0.14 13.01 -8.50
N TYR A 147 -0.45 13.56 -7.43
CA TYR A 147 -1.07 12.79 -6.35
C TYR A 147 -2.52 13.21 -6.15
N ILE A 148 -3.36 12.23 -5.79
CA ILE A 148 -4.65 12.45 -5.16
C ILE A 148 -4.41 12.49 -3.65
N GLU A 149 -4.79 13.59 -3.02
CA GLU A 149 -4.68 13.73 -1.56
C GLU A 149 -5.93 13.18 -0.90
N ILE A 150 -5.75 12.23 0.00
CA ILE A 150 -6.78 11.75 0.90
C ILE A 150 -6.44 12.19 2.31
N GLU A 151 -7.30 13.04 2.88
CA GLU A 151 -7.16 13.51 4.26
C GLU A 151 -8.30 12.93 5.12
N VAL A 152 -7.98 12.45 6.31
CA VAL A 152 -8.97 12.13 7.35
C VAL A 152 -8.72 13.03 8.55
N SER A 153 -9.75 13.75 8.96
CA SER A 153 -9.73 14.62 10.14
C SER A 153 -10.94 14.39 11.03
N GLY A 154 -10.93 14.95 12.24
CA GLY A 154 -12.03 14.83 13.20
C GLY A 154 -11.51 14.33 14.53
N ASP A 155 -11.29 15.26 15.45
CA ASP A 155 -10.70 14.98 16.76
C ASP A 155 -11.50 13.96 17.56
N ASN A 156 -10.79 13.18 18.38
CA ASN A 156 -11.35 12.12 19.22
C ASN A 156 -12.20 11.08 18.46
N SER A 157 -11.78 10.73 17.25
CA SER A 157 -12.49 9.78 16.39
C SER A 157 -11.76 8.45 16.28
N LYS A 158 -12.54 7.36 16.22
CA LYS A 158 -12.05 6.02 15.91
C LYS A 158 -12.76 5.52 14.67
N PHE A 159 -12.00 5.04 13.71
CA PHE A 159 -12.54 4.60 12.43
C PHE A 159 -11.70 3.48 11.81
N THR A 160 -12.30 2.72 10.91
CA THR A 160 -11.68 1.59 10.24
C THR A 160 -12.21 1.45 8.81
N ARG A 161 -11.71 0.46 8.07
CA ARG A 161 -12.18 0.11 6.72
C ARG A 161 -12.23 1.32 5.78
N LEU A 162 -11.17 2.12 5.80
CA LEU A 162 -11.03 3.27 4.93
C LEU A 162 -10.98 2.80 3.48
N VAL A 163 -11.72 3.47 2.61
CA VAL A 163 -11.69 3.23 1.18
C VAL A 163 -11.76 4.55 0.42
N ALA A 164 -10.92 4.68 -0.59
CA ALA A 164 -11.02 5.69 -1.63
C ALA A 164 -11.06 4.95 -2.98
N ALA A 165 -12.00 5.25 -3.85
CA ALA A 165 -12.09 4.60 -5.15
C ALA A 165 -12.65 5.54 -6.20
N GLU A 166 -12.31 5.29 -7.46
CA GLU A 166 -13.09 5.80 -8.58
C GLU A 166 -14.50 5.21 -8.49
N SER A 167 -15.50 6.04 -8.20
CA SER A 167 -16.88 5.58 -8.18
C SER A 167 -17.88 6.73 -8.30
N THR A 168 -19.04 6.43 -8.86
CA THR A 168 -20.21 7.32 -8.85
C THR A 168 -21.03 7.19 -7.58
N THR A 169 -20.82 6.11 -6.80
CA THR A 169 -21.53 5.80 -5.55
C THR A 169 -20.56 5.65 -4.38
N LYS A 170 -21.06 5.53 -3.15
CA LYS A 170 -20.19 5.39 -1.98
C LYS A 170 -19.47 4.02 -2.07
N PRO A 171 -18.13 3.99 -2.11
CA PRO A 171 -17.43 2.73 -2.30
C PRO A 171 -17.57 1.82 -1.07
N LEU A 172 -17.51 0.52 -1.32
CA LEU A 172 -17.49 -0.52 -0.30
C LEU A 172 -16.06 -0.94 -0.05
N TYR A 173 -15.67 -1.04 1.23
CA TYR A 173 -14.35 -1.52 1.58
C TYR A 173 -14.21 -3.00 1.21
N GLN A 174 -13.15 -3.30 0.45
CA GLN A 174 -12.71 -4.65 0.15
C GLN A 174 -11.25 -4.79 0.59
N GLN A 175 -10.99 -5.75 1.46
CA GLN A 175 -9.64 -6.01 1.91
C GLN A 175 -8.87 -6.76 0.81
N MET A 176 -7.68 -6.28 0.47
CA MET A 176 -6.77 -7.01 -0.41
C MET A 176 -6.13 -8.17 0.34
N SER A 177 -5.87 -9.27 -0.35
CA SER A 177 -5.13 -10.41 0.22
C SER A 177 -3.68 -10.05 0.56
N ASP A 178 -3.09 -9.18 -0.27
CA ASP A 178 -1.72 -8.67 -0.11
C ASP A 178 -1.75 -7.15 -0.05
N GLU A 179 -1.77 -6.60 1.16
CA GLU A 179 -1.67 -5.16 1.39
C GLU A 179 -0.21 -4.67 1.36
N LEU A 180 0.79 -5.58 1.42
CA LEU A 180 2.22 -5.23 1.47
C LEU A 180 2.75 -4.83 0.10
N ALA A 181 2.41 -5.57 -0.95
CA ALA A 181 2.92 -5.31 -2.30
C ALA A 181 2.69 -3.84 -2.76
N PRO A 182 1.51 -3.22 -2.55
CA PRO A 182 1.30 -1.80 -2.87
C PRO A 182 2.08 -0.82 -1.98
N CYS A 183 2.60 -1.24 -0.84
CA CYS A 183 3.45 -0.42 0.03
C CYS A 183 4.93 -0.47 -0.41
N GLU A 184 5.39 -1.60 -0.94
CA GLU A 184 6.78 -1.81 -1.36
C GLU A 184 7.24 -0.87 -2.48
N GLN A 185 6.31 -0.30 -3.27
CA GLN A 185 6.62 0.70 -4.29
C GLN A 185 6.94 2.10 -3.73
N PHE A 186 6.70 2.34 -2.43
CA PHE A 186 7.00 3.59 -1.74
C PHE A 186 8.13 3.44 -0.73
N TYR A 187 8.12 2.34 0.02
CA TYR A 187 9.14 2.06 1.01
C TYR A 187 9.39 0.58 1.05
N ARG A 188 10.66 0.18 1.07
CA ARG A 188 11.03 -1.22 1.26
C ARG A 188 12.32 -1.32 2.05
N ARG A 189 12.29 -2.17 3.07
CA ARG A 189 13.46 -2.54 3.85
C ARG A 189 13.71 -4.01 3.64
N GLU A 190 14.90 -4.35 3.13
CA GLU A 190 15.21 -5.72 2.75
C GLU A 190 16.62 -6.09 3.19
N GLN A 191 16.76 -7.33 3.67
CA GLN A 191 18.05 -7.97 3.85
C GLN A 191 18.30 -8.91 2.68
N ARG A 192 19.43 -8.73 1.99
CA ARG A 192 19.80 -9.53 0.81
C ARG A 192 21.21 -10.06 0.95
N SER A 193 21.39 -11.33 0.59
CA SER A 193 22.73 -11.89 0.41
C SER A 193 23.26 -11.54 -0.98
N ILE A 194 24.46 -10.99 -1.03
CA ILE A 194 25.24 -10.77 -2.24
C ILE A 194 26.44 -11.70 -2.13
N SER A 195 26.50 -12.70 -3.02
CA SER A 195 27.69 -13.52 -3.18
C SER A 195 28.71 -12.78 -4.03
N ASP A 196 29.94 -12.65 -3.53
CA ASP A 196 31.09 -12.31 -4.36
C ASP A 196 32.09 -13.46 -4.39
N TYR A 197 32.59 -13.75 -5.58
CA TYR A 197 33.64 -14.75 -5.79
C TYR A 197 34.91 -14.01 -6.13
N ALA A 198 35.79 -13.85 -5.13
CA ALA A 198 37.14 -13.36 -5.34
C ALA A 198 37.95 -14.43 -6.12
N ASN A 199 37.89 -14.38 -7.44
CA ASN A 199 38.74 -15.21 -8.30
C ASN A 199 40.13 -14.57 -8.39
N ASN A 200 41.14 -15.32 -7.94
CA ASN A 200 42.58 -15.21 -8.23
C ASN A 200 43.48 -14.47 -7.22
N GLY A 201 44.04 -15.25 -6.30
CA GLY A 201 45.49 -15.52 -6.32
C GLY A 201 46.47 -14.51 -5.73
N LYS A 202 46.13 -13.23 -5.53
CA LYS A 202 47.01 -12.26 -4.86
C LYS A 202 46.21 -11.16 -4.16
N VAL A 203 46.59 -10.89 -2.91
CA VAL A 203 46.14 -9.79 -2.04
C VAL A 203 46.13 -8.47 -2.80
N LEU A 204 44.98 -8.07 -3.34
CA LEU A 204 44.75 -6.78 -3.97
C LEU A 204 43.28 -6.43 -3.71
N PHE A 205 43.04 -5.25 -3.16
CA PHE A 205 41.70 -4.67 -2.98
C PHE A 205 40.84 -4.94 -4.22
N SER A 206 39.88 -5.86 -4.12
CA SER A 206 38.93 -6.11 -5.20
C SER A 206 37.69 -5.27 -4.95
N TYR A 207 37.25 -4.53 -5.98
CA TYR A 207 35.94 -3.90 -5.97
C TYR A 207 35.04 -4.56 -7.01
N GLY A 208 33.84 -4.93 -6.58
CA GLY A 208 32.77 -5.41 -7.44
C GLY A 208 31.69 -4.35 -7.60
N LEU A 209 31.12 -4.23 -8.80
CA LEU A 209 29.83 -3.57 -8.99
C LEU A 209 28.74 -4.63 -9.02
N LYS A 210 27.73 -4.48 -8.17
CA LYS A 210 26.61 -5.42 -8.04
C LYS A 210 25.31 -4.67 -8.25
N GLY A 211 24.47 -5.19 -9.14
CA GLY A 211 23.11 -4.70 -9.31
C GLY A 211 22.21 -5.30 -8.25
N VAL A 212 21.49 -4.45 -7.52
CA VAL A 212 20.47 -4.86 -6.55
C VAL A 212 19.12 -4.44 -7.11
N SER A 213 18.24 -5.40 -7.37
CA SER A 213 16.90 -5.18 -7.91
C SER A 213 15.82 -5.19 -6.81
N PHE A 214 14.77 -4.39 -6.99
CA PHE A 214 13.59 -4.31 -6.12
C PHE A 214 12.35 -4.01 -6.99
N PRO A 215 11.11 -4.12 -6.45
CA PRO A 215 9.91 -3.69 -7.15
C PRO A 215 10.04 -2.27 -7.68
N ARG A 216 9.33 -1.96 -8.77
CA ARG A 216 9.35 -0.62 -9.34
C ARG A 216 8.80 0.41 -8.35
N MET A 217 9.64 1.36 -7.99
CA MET A 217 9.28 2.48 -7.13
C MET A 217 8.55 3.56 -7.92
N THR A 218 7.68 4.32 -7.26
CA THR A 218 6.89 5.41 -7.87
C THR A 218 7.78 6.52 -8.44
N LYS A 219 8.85 6.86 -7.74
CA LYS A 219 9.93 7.76 -8.17
C LYS A 219 11.29 7.13 -7.92
N THR A 220 12.37 7.72 -8.45
CA THR A 220 13.73 7.27 -8.14
C THR A 220 13.94 7.37 -6.61
N PRO A 221 14.19 6.25 -5.90
CA PRO A 221 14.22 6.26 -4.45
C PRO A 221 15.52 6.87 -3.89
N ALA A 222 15.49 7.29 -2.63
CA ALA A 222 16.69 7.35 -1.81
C ALA A 222 17.07 5.93 -1.37
N VAL A 223 18.37 5.62 -1.37
CA VAL A 223 18.88 4.31 -0.94
C VAL A 223 19.82 4.50 0.23
N GLU A 224 19.59 3.76 1.30
CA GLU A 224 20.45 3.71 2.48
C GLU A 224 20.93 2.29 2.72
N ILE A 225 22.23 2.13 3.00
CA ILE A 225 22.79 0.86 3.48
C ILE A 225 22.80 0.90 5.01
N VAL A 226 21.90 0.14 5.62
CA VAL A 226 21.70 0.10 7.07
C VAL A 226 22.78 -0.75 7.74
N ARG A 227 23.08 -1.90 7.13
CA ARG A 227 24.02 -2.88 7.68
C ARG A 227 24.71 -3.64 6.58
N VAL A 228 25.97 -3.96 6.82
CA VAL A 228 26.74 -4.92 6.03
C VAL A 228 27.31 -5.94 7.01
N ASN A 229 26.95 -7.21 6.84
CA ASN A 229 27.55 -8.31 7.57
C ASN A 229 28.33 -9.17 6.58
N ALA A 230 29.65 -9.13 6.68
CA ALA A 230 30.55 -10.01 5.97
C ALA A 230 30.58 -11.39 6.65
N TYR A 231 30.43 -12.47 5.89
CA TYR A 231 30.66 -13.82 6.38
C TYR A 231 31.69 -14.55 5.51
N ASN A 232 32.71 -15.13 6.16
CA ASN A 232 33.76 -15.88 5.50
C ASN A 232 33.56 -17.40 5.67
N ILE A 233 33.72 -18.15 4.59
CA ILE A 233 33.83 -19.61 4.64
C ILE A 233 35.32 -19.98 4.52
N GLY A 234 36.13 -19.62 5.51
CA GLY A 234 37.55 -20.02 5.55
C GLY A 234 38.48 -19.08 6.32
N SER A 235 39.07 -19.60 7.41
CA SER A 235 40.14 -19.00 8.23
C SER A 235 39.84 -17.65 8.91
N GLY A 236 40.14 -17.55 10.22
CA GLY A 236 39.72 -16.47 11.11
C GLY A 236 40.40 -15.12 10.89
N PHE A 237 40.20 -14.53 9.71
CA PHE A 237 40.57 -13.17 9.37
C PHE A 237 39.37 -12.24 9.51
N GLU A 238 39.61 -11.03 10.01
CA GLU A 238 38.61 -9.96 10.03
C GLU A 238 38.42 -9.40 8.62
N ILE A 239 37.22 -9.55 8.07
CA ILE A 239 36.82 -8.85 6.84
C ILE A 239 36.30 -7.48 7.24
N THR A 240 36.83 -6.42 6.62
CA THR A 240 36.20 -5.10 6.66
C THR A 240 35.54 -4.84 5.31
N ASP A 241 34.29 -5.26 5.17
CA ASP A 241 33.53 -4.93 3.96
C ASP A 241 32.94 -3.53 4.11
N LYS A 242 33.21 -2.71 3.10
CA LYS A 242 32.58 -1.42 2.92
C LYS A 242 31.72 -1.46 1.68
N CYS A 243 30.50 -0.97 1.80
CA CYS A 243 29.58 -0.88 0.69
C CYS A 243 29.18 0.58 0.49
N SER A 244 29.03 1.00 -0.77
CA SER A 244 28.55 2.33 -1.11
C SER A 244 27.65 2.27 -2.34
N VAL A 245 26.56 3.03 -2.32
CA VAL A 245 25.67 3.19 -3.48
C VAL A 245 26.33 4.09 -4.52
N VAL A 246 26.36 3.66 -5.78
CA VAL A 246 27.00 4.38 -6.89
C VAL A 246 25.97 5.06 -7.80
N ALA A 247 24.86 4.37 -8.06
CA ALA A 247 23.78 4.86 -8.91
C ALA A 247 22.46 4.26 -8.43
N VAL A 248 21.38 5.02 -8.60
CA VAL A 248 20.03 4.62 -8.20
C VAL A 248 19.07 4.81 -9.36
N TYR A 249 18.20 3.82 -9.55
CA TYR A 249 17.15 3.76 -10.55
C TYR A 249 15.83 3.36 -9.87
N GLN A 250 14.70 3.44 -10.58
CA GLN A 250 13.38 3.11 -10.02
C GLN A 250 13.21 1.63 -9.63
N GLU A 251 13.99 0.72 -10.22
CA GLU A 251 13.86 -0.74 -10.01
C GLU A 251 15.17 -1.38 -9.53
N SER A 252 16.23 -0.59 -9.41
CA SER A 252 17.54 -1.09 -9.01
C SER A 252 18.47 -0.01 -8.48
N PHE A 253 19.54 -0.41 -7.79
CA PHE A 253 20.69 0.43 -7.55
C PHE A 253 21.99 -0.35 -7.82
N LEU A 254 23.06 0.37 -8.12
CA LEU A 254 24.40 -0.18 -8.25
C LEU A 254 25.13 -0.02 -6.92
N LEU A 255 25.55 -1.15 -6.37
CA LEU A 255 26.36 -1.21 -5.17
C LEU A 255 27.82 -1.43 -5.54
N LYS A 256 28.70 -0.61 -4.98
CA LYS A 256 30.13 -0.89 -4.96
C LYS A 256 30.47 -1.56 -3.64
N VAL A 257 31.02 -2.75 -3.74
CA VAL A 257 31.47 -3.55 -2.60
C VAL A 257 32.99 -3.56 -2.59
N TYR A 258 33.58 -3.26 -1.45
CA TYR A 258 35.01 -3.29 -1.22
C TYR A 258 35.35 -4.46 -0.32
N HIS A 259 36.11 -5.40 -0.86
CA HIS A 259 36.56 -6.57 -0.11
C HIS A 259 38.04 -6.47 0.24
N THR A 260 38.35 -6.79 1.49
CA THR A 260 39.73 -7.05 1.96
C THR A 260 39.78 -8.49 2.47
N ALA A 261 39.78 -9.47 1.56
CA ALA A 261 39.84 -10.88 1.92
C ALA A 261 40.86 -11.62 1.04
N ASP A 262 41.66 -12.48 1.68
CA ASP A 262 42.66 -13.31 1.00
C ASP A 262 42.07 -14.70 0.67
N LEU A 263 41.93 -14.97 -0.63
CA LEU A 263 41.77 -16.34 -1.20
C LEU A 263 40.55 -17.16 -0.73
N CYS A 264 39.49 -16.52 -0.25
CA CYS A 264 38.28 -17.18 0.25
C CYS A 264 37.00 -16.64 -0.40
N SER A 265 35.97 -17.49 -0.51
CA SER A 265 34.62 -17.06 -0.85
C SER A 265 34.00 -16.31 0.34
N SER A 266 33.53 -15.10 0.10
CA SER A 266 32.76 -14.31 1.08
C SER A 266 31.30 -14.16 0.63
N TYR A 267 30.41 -14.09 1.62
CA TYR A 267 29.02 -13.70 1.43
C TYR A 267 28.75 -12.45 2.23
N ASP A 268 28.21 -11.44 1.57
CA ASP A 268 27.80 -10.22 2.24
C ASP A 268 26.29 -10.26 2.43
N TRP A 269 25.85 -10.09 3.66
CA TRP A 269 24.46 -9.77 3.93
C TRP A 269 24.35 -8.26 4.04
N ILE A 270 23.72 -7.65 3.05
CA ILE A 270 23.39 -6.23 3.09
C ILE A 270 21.96 -6.08 3.58
N GLU A 271 21.76 -5.14 4.48
CA GLU A 271 20.44 -4.61 4.80
C GLU A 271 20.37 -3.21 4.22
N TYR A 272 19.33 -2.96 3.41
CA TYR A 272 19.13 -1.67 2.77
C TYR A 272 17.69 -1.20 2.88
N ILE A 273 17.53 0.11 2.78
CA ILE A 273 16.25 0.80 2.66
C ILE A 273 16.20 1.45 1.28
N VAL A 274 15.09 1.28 0.59
CA VAL A 274 14.71 2.09 -0.57
C VAL A 274 13.46 2.90 -0.21
N ASP A 275 13.56 4.21 -0.34
CA ASP A 275 12.51 5.15 0.07
C ASP A 275 12.16 6.10 -1.09
N ALA A 276 10.96 5.91 -1.65
CA ALA A 276 10.36 6.73 -2.68
C ALA A 276 9.09 7.43 -2.19
N ARG A 277 8.91 7.59 -0.88
CA ARG A 277 7.76 8.30 -0.33
C ARG A 277 7.73 9.76 -0.81
N PRO A 278 6.54 10.31 -1.11
CA PRO A 278 6.37 11.71 -1.50
C PRO A 278 7.02 12.67 -0.53
#